data_AF-A0A7K1LTI7-F1
#
_entry.id   AF-A0A7K1LTI7-F1
#
_cell.length_a   1.000
_cell.length_b   1.000
_cell.length_c   1.000
_cell.angle_alpha   90.00
_cell.angle_beta   90.00
_cell.angle_gamma   90.00
#
_symmetry.space_group_name_H-M   'P 1'
#
loop_
_entity.id
_entity.type
_entity.pdbx_description
1 polymer ?
#
loop_
_entity_poly.entity_id
_entity_poly.type
_entity_poly.pdbx_seq_one_letter_code
_entity_poly.pdbx_strand_id
1 'polypeptide(L)'
;IPVQYSSAMRPLDDWIVDRVELVGGPSSFLNGAGAVGGSLDYISKLADRYGDFMEGRVRYGSYDDSEVAFGFNQALGIGPEPKHFVRLDVSRSGGNGYVDRNSRESWNVAFSLLSDL
;
A
#
# COMPACT_ATOMS: atom_id res chain seq x y z
N ILE A 1 -5.46 -19.34 18.02
CA ILE A 1 -5.44 -18.62 16.74
C ILE A 1 -6.33 -17.39 16.90
N PRO A 2 -5.81 -16.20 17.23
CA PRO A 2 -6.62 -15.01 17.12
C PRO A 2 -6.45 -14.47 15.70
N VAL A 3 -7.44 -14.74 14.85
CA VAL A 3 -7.64 -14.05 13.58
C VAL A 3 -8.07 -12.62 13.90
N GLN A 4 -7.11 -11.71 13.93
CA GLN A 4 -7.38 -10.28 13.84
C GLN A 4 -7.66 -9.95 12.38
N TYR A 5 -8.92 -9.67 12.04
CA TYR A 5 -9.24 -8.94 10.82
C TYR A 5 -10.17 -7.78 11.19
N SER A 6 -9.55 -6.64 11.44
CA SER A 6 -10.20 -5.34 11.42
C SER A 6 -9.67 -4.65 10.16
N SER A 7 -10.25 -4.95 9.01
CA SER A 7 -10.23 -4.00 7.91
C SER A 7 -11.22 -2.89 8.29
N ALA A 8 -10.82 -2.07 9.27
CA ALA A 8 -11.36 -0.73 9.33
C ALA A 8 -11.08 -0.13 7.95
N MET A 9 -12.13 0.27 7.22
CA MET A 9 -12.05 0.91 5.90
C MET A 9 -11.36 2.26 6.04
N ARG A 10 -10.07 2.23 6.34
CA ARG A 10 -9.21 3.40 6.39
C ARG A 10 -8.84 3.72 4.96
N PRO A 11 -8.95 4.99 4.55
CA PRO A 11 -8.40 5.43 3.29
C PRO A 11 -6.94 4.99 3.21
N LEU A 12 -6.62 4.17 2.22
CA LEU A 12 -5.26 3.73 1.91
C LEU A 12 -4.88 4.37 0.58
N ASP A 13 -3.65 4.86 0.50
CA ASP A 13 -3.09 5.40 -0.75
C ASP A 13 -2.69 4.25 -1.68
N ASP A 14 -2.98 4.39 -2.98
CA ASP A 14 -2.72 3.37 -3.98
C ASP A 14 -1.22 3.16 -4.21
N TRP A 15 -0.37 4.14 -3.86
CA TRP A 15 1.08 4.04 -3.99
C TRP A 15 1.68 2.86 -3.22
N ILE A 16 1.10 2.48 -2.08
CA ILE A 16 1.60 1.38 -1.23
C ILE A 16 0.92 0.03 -1.53
N VAL A 17 -0.06 0.02 -2.45
CA VAL A 17 -0.79 -1.18 -2.87
C VAL A 17 -0.12 -1.79 -4.09
N ASP A 18 0.16 -3.08 -4.03
CA ASP A 18 0.60 -3.90 -5.17
C ASP A 18 -0.60 -4.29 -6.03
N ARG A 19 -1.64 -4.84 -5.39
CA ARG A 19 -2.88 -5.24 -6.06
C ARG A 19 -4.05 -5.30 -5.10
N VAL A 20 -5.23 -5.38 -5.68
CA VAL A 20 -6.51 -5.53 -4.96
C VAL A 20 -7.18 -6.81 -5.44
N GLU A 21 -7.60 -7.64 -4.49
CA GLU A 21 -8.31 -8.90 -4.74
C GLU A 21 -9.77 -8.75 -4.31
N LEU A 22 -10.69 -9.14 -5.20
CA LEU A 22 -12.14 -9.08 -4.96
C LEU A 22 -12.72 -10.48 -5.09
N VAL A 23 -13.43 -10.92 -4.05
CA VAL A 23 -14.19 -12.17 -4.06
C VAL A 23 -15.66 -11.84 -3.93
N GLY A 24 -16.43 -12.15 -4.98
CA GLY A 24 -17.89 -11.97 -4.98
C GLY A 24 -18.62 -13.12 -4.29
N GLY A 25 -19.75 -12.81 -3.65
CA GLY A 25 -20.60 -13.79 -2.98
C GLY A 25 -20.14 -14.12 -1.55
N PRO A 26 -20.87 -14.98 -0.83
CA PRO A 26 -20.58 -15.24 0.58
C PRO A 26 -19.17 -15.83 0.77
N SER A 27 -18.25 -15.07 1.34
CA SER A 27 -16.87 -15.50 1.62
C SER A 27 -16.58 -15.62 3.12
N SER A 28 -17.65 -15.78 3.92
CA SER A 28 -17.59 -15.85 5.39
C SER A 28 -16.71 -16.98 5.93
N PHE A 29 -16.48 -18.04 5.15
CA PHE A 29 -15.55 -19.11 5.52
C PHE A 29 -14.08 -18.65 5.51
N LEU A 30 -13.70 -17.80 4.54
CA LEU A 30 -12.33 -17.33 4.37
C LEU A 30 -12.07 -16.03 5.15
N ASN A 31 -13.08 -15.17 5.28
CA ASN A 31 -12.94 -13.80 5.79
C ASN A 31 -13.71 -13.51 7.09
N GLY A 32 -14.44 -14.50 7.63
CA GLY A 32 -15.18 -14.36 8.88
C GLY A 32 -16.54 -13.66 8.75
N ALA A 33 -17.13 -13.29 9.89
CA ALA A 33 -18.48 -12.73 9.95
C ALA A 33 -18.57 -11.36 9.23
N GLY A 34 -19.56 -11.20 8.35
CA GLY A 34 -19.84 -9.95 7.64
C GLY A 34 -19.55 -9.98 6.13
N ALA A 35 -18.84 -11.00 5.63
CA ALA A 35 -18.55 -11.17 4.21
C ALA A 35 -19.73 -11.81 3.42
N VAL A 36 -20.95 -11.35 3.67
CA VAL A 36 -22.17 -11.87 3.01
C VAL A 36 -22.33 -11.34 1.58
N GLY A 37 -21.74 -10.18 1.28
CA GLY A 37 -21.72 -9.57 -0.05
C GLY A 37 -20.44 -9.82 -0.85
N GLY A 38 -19.40 -10.38 -0.22
CA GLY A 38 -18.05 -10.52 -0.79
C GLY A 38 -16.95 -10.08 0.18
N SER A 39 -15.70 -10.22 -0.23
CA SER A 39 -14.52 -9.67 0.44
C SER A 39 -13.65 -8.87 -0.51
N LEU A 40 -12.94 -7.88 0.04
CA LEU A 40 -12.00 -7.02 -0.65
C LEU A 40 -10.70 -6.99 0.14
N ASP A 41 -9.61 -7.39 -0.51
CA ASP A 41 -8.31 -7.54 0.12
C ASP A 41 -7.28 -6.69 -0.62
N TYR A 42 -6.61 -5.79 0.11
CA TYR A 42 -5.54 -4.95 -0.42
C TYR A 42 -4.20 -5.62 -0.10
N ILE A 43 -3.42 -5.91 -1.14
CA ILE A 43 -2.09 -6.49 -0.98
C ILE A 43 -1.07 -5.37 -1.08
N SER A 44 -0.25 -5.21 -0.05
CA SER A 44 0.81 -4.19 -0.02
C SER A 44 1.99 -4.58 -0.89
N LYS A 45 2.71 -3.58 -1.42
CA LYS A 45 4.02 -3.80 -2.03
C LYS A 45 5.00 -4.36 -0.98
N LEU A 46 5.81 -5.34 -1.37
CA LEU A 46 6.77 -6.00 -0.49
C LEU A 46 8.19 -5.88 -1.04
N ALA A 47 9.17 -6.01 -0.15
CA ALA A 47 10.57 -6.09 -0.50
C ALA A 47 10.82 -7.29 -1.42
N ASP A 48 11.63 -7.08 -2.45
CA ASP A 48 11.90 -8.04 -3.51
C ASP A 48 13.40 -8.29 -3.70
N ARG A 49 13.72 -9.50 -4.15
CA ARG A 49 15.05 -10.02 -4.45
C ARG A 49 15.55 -9.65 -5.84
N TYR A 50 14.65 -9.26 -6.75
CA TYR A 50 14.96 -9.11 -8.18
C TYR A 50 15.62 -7.78 -8.58
N GLY A 51 16.06 -6.97 -7.61
CA GLY A 51 16.96 -5.86 -7.85
C GLY A 51 16.74 -4.66 -6.96
N ASP A 52 17.78 -3.83 -6.85
CA ASP A 52 17.69 -2.53 -6.24
C ASP A 52 17.01 -1.58 -7.22
N PHE A 53 15.98 -0.89 -6.77
CA PHE A 53 15.31 0.11 -7.58
C PHE A 53 14.78 1.26 -6.75
N MET A 54 14.57 2.37 -7.44
CA MET A 54 13.95 3.58 -6.91
C MET A 54 12.87 4.00 -7.90
N GLU A 55 11.69 4.31 -7.39
CA GLU A 55 10.56 4.78 -8.17
C GLU A 55 9.95 6.03 -7.53
N GLY A 56 9.31 6.84 -8.35
CA GLY A 56 8.62 8.03 -7.89
C GLY A 56 7.47 8.39 -8.81
N ARG A 57 6.45 9.02 -8.23
CA ARG A 57 5.25 9.46 -8.94
C ARG A 57 4.90 10.88 -8.52
N VAL A 58 4.53 11.71 -9.49
CA VAL A 58 4.00 13.05 -9.27
C VAL A 58 2.69 13.17 -10.04
N ARG A 59 1.66 13.70 -9.39
CA ARG A 59 0.35 13.95 -10.00
C ARG A 59 -0.10 15.36 -9.66
N TYR A 60 -0.78 15.99 -10.61
CA TYR A 60 -1.43 17.27 -10.42
C TYR A 60 -2.70 17.32 -11.30
N GLY A 61 -3.79 17.84 -10.77
CA GLY A 61 -5.07 17.87 -11.47
C GLY A 61 -6.05 18.91 -10.93
N SER A 62 -7.32 18.74 -11.29
CA SER A 62 -8.41 19.63 -10.88
C SER A 62 -8.55 19.74 -9.36
N TYR A 63 -9.06 20.88 -8.89
CA TYR A 63 -9.26 21.18 -7.46
C TYR A 63 -7.95 21.22 -6.65
N ASP A 64 -6.87 21.65 -7.29
CA ASP A 64 -5.51 21.67 -6.71
C ASP A 64 -5.09 20.30 -6.15
N ASP A 65 -5.64 19.22 -6.71
CA ASP A 65 -5.29 17.86 -6.32
C ASP A 65 -3.87 17.56 -6.77
N SER A 66 -3.01 17.27 -5.81
CA SER A 66 -1.58 17.03 -6.02
C SER A 66 -1.11 15.84 -5.21
N GLU A 67 -0.16 15.10 -5.76
CA GLU A 67 0.47 13.96 -5.11
C GLU A 67 1.95 13.91 -5.46
N VAL A 68 2.77 13.61 -4.46
CA VAL A 68 4.16 13.21 -4.64
C VAL A 68 4.38 11.93 -3.86
N ALA A 69 4.92 10.93 -4.54
CA ALA A 69 5.22 9.64 -3.96
C ALA A 69 6.61 9.16 -4.37
N PHE A 70 7.25 8.44 -3.47
CA PHE A 70 8.59 7.91 -3.63
C PHE A 70 8.69 6.54 -2.98
N GLY A 71 9.44 5.64 -3.61
CA GLY A 71 9.63 4.29 -3.13
C GLY A 71 11.01 3.77 -3.52
N PHE A 72 11.57 2.91 -2.68
CA PHE A 72 12.79 2.20 -3.02
C PHE A 72 12.75 0.77 -2.49
N ASN A 73 13.46 -0.11 -3.19
CA ASN A 73 13.77 -1.46 -2.79
C ASN A 73 15.29 -1.64 -2.82
N GLN A 74 15.86 -2.18 -1.75
CA GLN A 74 17.30 -2.36 -1.65
C GLN A 74 17.69 -3.63 -0.90
N ALA A 75 18.69 -4.34 -1.42
CA ALA A 75 19.36 -5.43 -0.75
C ALA A 75 20.23 -4.93 0.43
N LEU A 76 20.08 -5.56 1.59
CA LEU A 76 20.88 -5.36 2.79
C LEU A 76 21.92 -6.49 2.91
N GLY A 77 23.18 -6.17 2.65
CA GLY A 77 24.31 -7.09 2.81
C GLY A 77 25.50 -6.70 1.95
N ILE A 78 26.72 -7.00 2.43
CA ILE A 78 27.96 -6.82 1.67
C ILE A 78 28.44 -8.21 1.26
N GLY A 79 28.16 -8.63 0.03
CA GLY A 79 28.54 -9.94 -0.49
C GLY A 79 27.84 -10.27 -1.82
N PRO A 80 28.29 -11.33 -2.53
CA PRO A 80 27.72 -11.72 -3.82
C PRO A 80 26.26 -12.23 -3.72
N GLU A 81 25.78 -12.56 -2.52
CA GLU A 81 24.45 -13.11 -2.26
C GLU A 81 23.80 -12.42 -1.03
N PRO A 82 23.17 -11.24 -1.21
CA PRO A 82 22.44 -10.59 -0.13
C PRO A 82 21.23 -11.44 0.28
N LYS A 83 21.01 -11.59 1.59
CA LYS A 83 19.92 -12.39 2.18
C LYS A 83 18.77 -11.57 2.73
N HIS A 84 18.96 -10.26 2.87
CA HIS A 84 17.98 -9.35 3.42
C HIS A 84 17.65 -8.30 2.36
N PHE A 85 16.39 -7.94 2.22
CA PHE A 85 15.92 -6.93 1.28
C PHE A 85 14.90 -6.05 1.99
N VAL A 86 15.01 -4.74 1.82
CA VAL A 86 14.08 -3.77 2.39
C VAL A 86 13.37 -3.01 1.30
N ARG A 87 12.12 -2.65 1.60
CA ARG A 87 11.35 -1.72 0.79
C ARG A 87 10.71 -0.66 1.68
N LEU A 88 10.81 0.59 1.25
CA LEU A 88 10.14 1.73 1.87
C LEU A 88 9.39 2.50 0.79
N ASP A 89 8.14 2.82 1.08
CA ASP A 89 7.28 3.65 0.26
C ASP A 89 6.71 4.80 1.10
N VAL A 90 6.75 6.01 0.55
CA VAL A 90 6.14 7.20 1.15
C VAL A 90 5.36 7.97 0.09
N SER A 91 4.18 8.45 0.47
CA SER A 91 3.40 9.37 -0.36
C SER A 91 2.82 10.50 0.47
N ARG A 92 2.66 11.65 -0.19
CA ARG A 92 1.86 12.77 0.28
C ARG A 92 0.91 13.17 -0.82
N SER A 93 -0.38 13.34 -0.48
CA SER A 93 -1.36 13.93 -1.38
C SER A 93 -2.19 15.00 -0.68
N GLY A 94 -2.73 15.93 -1.45
CA GLY A 94 -3.66 16.93 -0.94
C GLY A 94 -4.42 17.64 -2.05
N GLY A 95 -5.50 18.35 -1.69
CA GLY A 95 -6.32 19.10 -2.64
C GLY A 95 -7.65 19.54 -2.03
N ASN A 96 -8.37 20.40 -2.74
CA ASN A 96 -9.58 21.06 -2.24
C ASN A 96 -10.85 20.26 -2.53
N GLY A 97 -10.84 19.39 -3.54
CA GLY A 97 -12.03 18.64 -3.98
C GLY A 97 -13.15 19.56 -4.51
N TYR A 98 -14.28 18.95 -4.87
CA TYR A 98 -15.39 19.68 -5.50
C TYR A 98 -16.27 20.46 -4.51
N VAL A 99 -16.27 20.09 -3.23
CA VAL A 99 -17.14 20.70 -2.20
C VAL A 99 -16.51 22.00 -1.67
N ASP A 100 -17.31 23.05 -1.56
CA ASP A 100 -16.85 24.33 -1.03
C ASP A 100 -16.26 24.22 0.38
N ARG A 101 -15.12 24.90 0.59
CA ARG A 101 -14.35 24.90 1.86
C ARG A 101 -13.86 23.52 2.29
N ASN A 102 -13.75 22.57 1.35
CA ASN A 102 -13.09 21.30 1.61
C ASN A 102 -11.58 21.44 1.38
N SER A 103 -10.81 20.74 2.21
CA SER A 103 -9.36 20.63 2.11
C SER A 103 -8.98 19.22 2.56
N ARG A 104 -8.21 18.52 1.75
CA ARG A 104 -7.72 17.17 2.01
C ARG A 104 -6.20 17.21 2.06
N GLU A 105 -5.63 16.53 3.03
CA GLU A 105 -4.21 16.18 3.07
C GLU A 105 -4.08 14.74 3.59
N SER A 106 -3.18 13.97 3.00
CA SER A 106 -2.89 12.60 3.38
C SER A 106 -1.40 12.32 3.29
N TRP A 107 -0.91 11.56 4.26
CA TRP A 107 0.46 11.05 4.32
C TRP A 107 0.41 9.56 4.54
N ASN A 108 1.17 8.82 3.74
CA ASN A 108 1.22 7.37 3.84
C ASN A 108 2.68 6.92 3.84
N VAL A 109 2.98 5.94 4.70
CA VAL A 109 4.30 5.33 4.81
C VAL A 109 4.11 3.83 4.96
N ALA A 110 4.79 3.05 4.14
CA ALA A 110 4.82 1.60 4.23
C ALA A 110 6.26 1.10 4.22
N PHE A 111 6.54 0.09 5.04
CA PHE A 111 7.85 -0.53 5.14
C PHE A 111 7.71 -2.05 5.14
N SER A 112 8.61 -2.74 4.45
CA SER A 112 8.71 -4.19 4.50
C SER A 112 10.16 -4.67 4.47
N LEU A 113 10.38 -5.84 5.06
CA LEU A 113 11.67 -6.52 5.12
C LEU A 113 11.45 -7.98 4.70
N LEU A 114 12.20 -8.43 3.71
CA LEU A 114 12.32 -9.82 3.30
C LEU A 114 13.65 -10.36 3.81
N SER A 115 13.64 -11.52 4.45
CA SER A 115 14.85 -12.21 4.91
C SER A 115 14.81 -13.66 4.48
N ASP A 116 15.82 -14.09 3.72
CA ASP A 116 16.05 -15.49 3.39
C ASP A 116 16.93 -16.10 4.49
N LEU A 117 16.36 -17.03 5.27
CA LEU A 117 17.03 -17.77 6.35
C LEU A 117 17.71 -19.03 5.81
#